data_AF-A0A917VUP8-F1
#
_entry.id   AF-A0A917VUP8-F1
#
_cell.length_a   1.000
_cell.length_b   1.000
_cell.length_c   1.000
_cell.angle_alpha   90.00
_cell.angle_beta   90.00
_cell.angle_gamma   90.00
#
_symmetry.space_group_name_H-M   'P 1'
#
loop_
_entity.id
_entity.type
_entity.pdbx_description
1 polymer ?
#
loop_
_entity_poly.entity_id
_entity_poly.type
_entity_poly.pdbx_seq_one_letter_code
_entity_poly.pdbx_strand_id
1 'polypeptide(L)'
;MGTLPLADLPVHAVPRAATHGPSRPVGTKTEAGYAGGMIENLPPCPKCSCEYTYEMNALVVCPECGHEWVPAEGGTEGGDTAEGWGRVVKDSVGNELRDGDSVVVVKALKVKGSPSGIKAGTKVRNIRLVDGVDGHDIDCKIDGFGAMQLKSSVVKKA
;
A
#
# COMPACT_ATOMS: atom_id res chain seq x y z
N MET A 1 -0.99 -64.10 -2.53
CA MET A 1 -0.37 -63.61 -1.27
C MET A 1 0.23 -62.25 -1.63
N GLY A 2 -0.44 -61.11 -1.58
CA GLY A 2 -1.55 -60.69 -0.76
C GLY A 2 -1.08 -59.50 0.07
N THR A 3 -0.97 -58.31 -0.52
CA THR A 3 -1.03 -57.02 0.19
C THR A 3 -1.67 -55.97 -0.71
N LEU A 4 -2.77 -55.44 -0.17
CA LEU A 4 -3.84 -54.62 -0.74
C LEU A 4 -3.49 -53.11 -0.74
N PRO A 5 -4.37 -52.24 -1.30
CA PRO A 5 -4.00 -51.01 -2.00
C PRO A 5 -4.34 -49.69 -1.28
N LEU A 6 -3.81 -48.61 -1.88
CA LEU A 6 -4.38 -47.27 -2.12
C LEU A 6 -5.68 -46.86 -1.37
N ALA A 7 -5.59 -45.84 -0.51
CA ALA A 7 -6.66 -44.89 -0.13
C ALA A 7 -5.95 -43.63 0.44
N ASP A 8 -6.02 -42.40 -0.08
CA ASP A 8 -7.13 -41.52 -0.52
C ASP A 8 -7.75 -40.67 0.62
N LEU A 9 -7.27 -39.41 0.69
CA LEU A 9 -7.97 -38.14 1.02
C LEU A 9 -8.48 -37.90 2.49
N PRO A 10 -9.04 -36.72 2.84
CA PRO A 10 -8.37 -35.43 3.10
C PRO A 10 -8.81 -34.76 4.44
N VAL A 11 -7.90 -34.12 5.19
CA VAL A 11 -8.26 -33.39 6.44
C VAL A 11 -8.55 -31.91 6.17
N HIS A 12 -9.77 -31.62 5.69
CA HIS A 12 -10.36 -30.28 5.77
C HIS A 12 -11.45 -30.31 6.86
N ALA A 13 -11.20 -29.65 7.98
CA ALA A 13 -12.23 -29.37 8.98
C ALA A 13 -11.91 -28.05 9.73
N VAL A 14 -12.53 -26.98 9.23
CA VAL A 14 -12.87 -25.70 9.90
C VAL A 14 -14.41 -25.63 9.81
N PRO A 15 -15.22 -24.86 10.59
CA PRO A 15 -14.99 -24.00 11.78
C PRO A 15 -15.99 -24.28 12.94
N ARG A 16 -15.80 -23.67 14.13
CA ARG A 16 -16.95 -23.23 14.96
C ARG A 16 -16.68 -21.89 15.64
N ALA A 17 -17.49 -20.91 15.25
CA ALA A 17 -17.67 -19.63 15.91
C ALA A 17 -18.39 -19.78 17.27
N ALA A 18 -18.06 -18.92 18.23
CA ALA A 18 -18.90 -18.64 19.39
C ALA A 18 -18.85 -17.13 19.70
N THR A 19 -20.03 -16.53 19.71
CA THR A 19 -20.36 -15.11 19.85
C THR A 19 -20.80 -14.76 21.28
N HIS A 20 -20.54 -13.50 21.68
CA HIS A 20 -21.20 -12.69 22.73
C HIS A 20 -21.11 -13.19 24.19
N GLY A 21 -20.91 -12.38 25.24
CA GLY A 21 -21.08 -10.94 25.50
C GLY A 21 -20.81 -10.68 27.01
N PRO A 22 -21.07 -9.47 27.54
CA PRO A 22 -20.19 -8.83 28.52
C PRO A 22 -20.68 -8.84 29.98
N SER A 23 -19.73 -8.75 30.92
CA SER A 23 -20.01 -8.41 32.32
C SER A 23 -18.96 -7.44 32.89
N ARG A 24 -19.34 -6.16 32.98
CA ARG A 24 -18.85 -5.16 33.96
C ARG A 24 -19.58 -5.41 35.30
N PRO A 25 -19.13 -4.96 36.50
CA PRO A 25 -18.50 -3.66 36.75
C PRO A 25 -17.48 -3.52 37.91
N VAL A 26 -16.90 -2.30 37.99
CA VAL A 26 -16.47 -1.49 39.18
C VAL A 26 -15.46 -2.11 40.19
N GLY A 27 -14.42 -1.45 40.69
CA GLY A 27 -13.90 -0.10 40.58
C GLY A 27 -12.78 0.10 41.63
N THR A 28 -11.98 1.15 41.40
CA THR A 28 -11.23 1.96 42.38
C THR A 28 -10.25 1.29 43.36
N LYS A 29 -8.95 1.53 43.14
CA LYS A 29 -8.01 2.33 43.97
C LYS A 29 -6.61 2.11 43.40
N THR A 30 -5.91 3.17 42.97
CA THR A 30 -4.78 3.76 43.72
C THR A 30 -3.85 2.64 44.20
N GLU A 31 -2.70 2.42 43.59
CA GLU A 31 -1.47 3.09 44.03
C GLU A 31 -0.40 3.10 42.92
N ALA A 32 0.23 4.27 42.75
CA ALA A 32 1.42 4.45 41.95
C ALA A 32 2.59 3.70 42.58
N GLY A 33 3.22 2.80 41.83
CA GLY A 33 4.40 2.07 42.24
C GLY A 33 5.01 1.33 41.07
N TYR A 34 5.82 2.05 40.28
CA TYR A 34 6.77 1.53 39.29
C TYR A 34 6.31 0.29 38.51
N ALA A 35 5.47 0.54 37.50
CA ALA A 35 5.17 -0.44 36.47
C ALA A 35 6.48 -0.90 35.81
N GLY A 36 6.74 -2.21 35.89
CA GLY A 36 7.70 -2.88 35.04
C GLY A 36 7.32 -2.62 33.59
N GLY A 37 8.13 -1.82 32.90
CA GLY A 37 8.12 -1.75 31.45
C GLY A 37 9.04 -2.84 30.90
N MET A 38 8.70 -3.33 29.70
CA MET A 38 9.53 -4.19 28.85
C MET A 38 9.26 -5.70 28.92
N ILE A 39 7.99 -6.09 28.78
CA ILE A 39 7.56 -7.15 27.84
C ILE A 39 6.31 -6.60 27.12
N GLU A 40 6.53 -5.60 26.27
CA GLU A 40 5.44 -4.94 25.53
C GLU A 40 5.06 -5.78 24.32
N ASN A 41 4.26 -6.84 24.52
CA ASN A 41 3.41 -7.52 23.52
C ASN A 41 3.92 -7.55 22.06
N LEU A 42 5.20 -7.89 21.81
CA LEU A 42 5.71 -7.98 20.44
C LEU A 42 5.08 -9.17 19.70
N PRO A 43 4.81 -9.04 18.39
CA PRO A 43 4.20 -10.12 17.62
C PRO A 43 5.13 -11.34 17.56
N PRO A 44 4.60 -12.58 17.71
CA PRO A 44 5.41 -13.78 17.59
C PRO A 44 6.01 -13.89 16.19
N CYS A 45 7.14 -14.58 16.10
CA CYS A 45 7.86 -14.71 14.83
C CYS A 45 7.00 -15.42 13.75
N PRO A 46 6.83 -14.85 12.55
CA PRO A 46 6.03 -15.46 11.49
C PRO A 46 6.64 -16.75 10.91
N LYS A 47 7.94 -17.00 11.14
CA LYS A 47 8.66 -18.16 10.58
C LYS A 47 8.66 -19.39 11.50
N CYS A 48 8.73 -19.17 12.81
CA CYS A 48 8.87 -20.25 13.80
C CYS A 48 7.88 -20.18 14.95
N SER A 49 6.97 -19.19 14.96
CA SER A 49 5.98 -18.97 16.01
C SER A 49 6.57 -18.79 17.43
N CYS A 50 7.84 -18.39 17.52
CA CYS A 50 8.46 -18.05 18.80
C CYS A 50 7.86 -16.76 19.36
N GLU A 51 7.47 -16.81 20.64
CA GLU A 51 6.87 -15.68 21.37
C GLU A 51 7.93 -14.70 21.91
N TYR A 52 9.18 -15.13 22.01
CA TYR A 52 10.27 -14.35 22.59
C TYR A 52 11.05 -13.58 21.52
N THR A 53 10.38 -12.62 20.91
CA THR A 53 10.99 -11.73 19.90
C THR A 53 11.50 -10.45 20.57
N TYR A 54 12.61 -9.88 20.09
CA TYR A 54 13.17 -8.65 20.66
C TYR A 54 13.31 -7.56 19.60
N GLU A 55 13.14 -6.31 20.00
CA GLU A 55 13.40 -5.17 19.13
C GLU A 55 14.91 -4.90 19.01
N MET A 56 15.37 -4.67 17.79
CA MET A 56 16.68 -4.17 17.46
C MET A 56 16.51 -2.96 16.55
N ASN A 57 16.61 -1.76 17.15
CA ASN A 57 16.34 -0.49 16.48
C ASN A 57 14.89 -0.41 15.96
N ALA A 58 14.67 -0.37 14.64
CA ALA A 58 13.35 -0.29 14.01
C ALA A 58 12.82 -1.66 13.54
N LEU A 59 13.55 -2.74 13.85
CA LEU A 59 13.21 -4.11 13.47
C LEU A 59 12.95 -4.95 14.71
N VAL A 60 12.20 -6.02 14.55
CA VAL A 60 12.03 -7.11 15.51
C VAL A 60 12.80 -8.30 15.00
N VAL A 61 13.54 -8.94 15.90
CA VAL A 61 14.42 -10.05 15.61
C VAL A 61 14.03 -11.26 16.45
N CYS A 62 14.00 -12.43 15.81
CA CYS A 62 13.77 -13.70 16.47
C CYS A 62 15.10 -14.36 16.87
N PRO A 63 15.32 -14.69 18.16
CA PRO A 63 16.55 -15.34 18.62
C PRO A 63 16.67 -16.81 18.18
N GLU A 64 15.55 -17.48 17.91
CA GLU A 64 15.54 -18.91 17.55
C GLU A 64 15.92 -19.14 16.08
N CYS A 65 15.58 -18.20 15.19
CA CYS A 65 15.79 -18.38 13.75
C CYS A 65 16.54 -17.24 13.06
N GLY A 66 16.88 -16.17 13.79
CA GLY A 66 17.57 -15.00 13.25
C GLY A 66 16.76 -14.21 12.23
N HIS A 67 15.43 -14.40 12.17
CA HIS A 67 14.58 -13.64 11.26
C HIS A 67 14.37 -12.23 11.78
N GLU A 68 14.43 -11.25 10.88
CA GLU A 68 14.33 -9.82 11.15
C GLU A 68 13.13 -9.26 10.37
N TRP A 69 12.20 -8.56 11.02
CA TRP A 69 11.00 -7.98 10.38
C TRP A 69 10.55 -6.69 11.04
N VAL A 70 9.65 -5.93 10.41
CA VAL A 70 9.06 -4.70 10.99
C VAL A 70 7.75 -5.07 11.70
N PRO A 71 7.53 -4.65 12.96
CA PRO A 71 6.28 -4.96 13.67
C PRO A 71 5.13 -4.14 13.07
N ALA A 72 3.98 -4.77 12.85
CA ALA A 72 2.84 -4.18 12.14
C ALA A 72 2.18 -2.98 12.84
N GLU A 73 2.61 -2.62 14.06
CA GLU A 73 2.16 -1.41 14.77
C GLU A 73 3.02 -0.16 14.47
N GLY A 74 4.10 -0.29 13.71
CA GLY A 74 4.90 0.82 13.19
C GLY A 74 4.67 1.06 11.71
N GLY A 75 3.52 1.66 11.35
CA GLY A 75 3.31 2.27 10.04
C GLY A 75 2.81 1.33 8.95
N THR A 76 1.52 1.43 8.67
CA THR A 76 0.91 1.09 7.38
C THR A 76 1.69 1.76 6.24
N GLU A 77 2.37 0.99 5.40
CA GLU A 77 2.24 1.03 3.92
C GLU A 77 2.62 -0.36 3.40
N GLY A 78 1.61 -1.15 3.05
CA GLY A 78 1.82 -2.34 2.25
C GLY A 78 2.19 -1.96 0.81
N GLY A 79 2.99 -2.80 0.17
CA GLY A 79 3.16 -2.78 -1.27
C GLY A 79 4.59 -3.07 -1.70
N ASP A 80 4.83 -4.33 -2.07
CA ASP A 80 5.80 -4.73 -3.08
C ASP A 80 6.06 -3.62 -4.10
N THR A 81 7.26 -3.05 -4.10
CA THR A 81 8.19 -2.97 -5.24
C THR A 81 9.36 -2.09 -4.80
N ALA A 82 10.50 -2.72 -4.56
CA ALA A 82 11.77 -2.04 -4.61
C ALA A 82 11.91 -1.34 -5.98
N GLU A 83 12.04 -0.02 -5.94
CA GLU A 83 12.92 0.85 -6.77
C GLU A 83 12.26 2.20 -7.03
N GLY A 84 12.84 3.23 -6.39
CA GLY A 84 12.53 4.62 -6.64
C GLY A 84 11.64 5.22 -5.55
N TRP A 85 12.13 6.29 -4.94
CA TRP A 85 11.34 7.29 -4.23
C TRP A 85 10.38 7.96 -5.21
N GLY A 86 9.42 7.20 -5.74
CA GLY A 86 8.50 7.59 -6.79
C GLY A 86 7.20 8.03 -6.16
N ARG A 87 6.97 9.34 -6.09
CA ARG A 87 5.67 9.90 -5.72
C ARG A 87 4.60 9.24 -6.60
N VAL A 88 3.65 8.55 -5.96
CA VAL A 88 2.54 7.90 -6.67
C VAL A 88 1.62 8.99 -7.22
N VAL A 89 1.76 9.31 -8.51
CA VAL A 89 0.88 10.28 -9.19
C VAL A 89 -0.41 9.57 -9.55
N LYS A 90 -1.52 10.03 -8.96
CA LYS A 90 -2.87 9.49 -9.22
C LYS A 90 -3.65 10.42 -10.12
N ASP A 91 -4.37 9.87 -11.09
CA ASP A 91 -5.23 10.66 -11.97
C ASP A 91 -6.50 11.19 -11.24
N SER A 92 -7.36 11.93 -11.96
CA SER A 92 -8.62 12.48 -11.43
C SER A 92 -9.57 11.43 -10.82
N VAL A 93 -9.51 10.19 -11.32
CA VAL A 93 -10.31 9.03 -10.88
C VAL A 93 -9.61 8.24 -9.76
N GLY A 94 -8.33 8.51 -9.51
CA GLY A 94 -7.54 7.84 -8.47
C GLY A 94 -6.73 6.63 -8.95
N ASN A 95 -6.60 6.39 -10.27
CA ASN A 95 -5.71 5.35 -10.77
C ASN A 95 -4.26 5.84 -10.76
N GLU A 96 -3.35 4.93 -10.45
CA GLU A 96 -1.92 5.19 -10.45
C GLU A 96 -1.40 5.31 -11.89
N LEU A 97 -0.73 6.43 -12.16
CA LEU A 97 -0.07 6.70 -13.44
C LEU A 97 1.38 6.26 -13.37
N ARG A 98 1.89 5.83 -14.52
CA ARG A 98 3.28 5.41 -14.71
C ARG A 98 3.86 6.06 -15.96
N ASP A 99 5.18 6.12 -16.00
CA ASP A 99 5.90 6.60 -17.17
C ASP A 99 5.58 5.69 -18.37
N GLY A 100 5.36 6.29 -19.54
CA GLY A 100 4.94 5.62 -20.76
C GLY A 100 3.43 5.35 -20.89
N ASP A 101 2.62 5.63 -19.85
CA ASP A 101 1.19 5.31 -19.88
C ASP A 101 0.40 6.23 -20.85
N SER A 102 -0.88 5.90 -21.07
CA SER A 102 -1.79 6.66 -21.93
C SER A 102 -2.88 7.28 -21.09
N VAL A 103 -3.09 8.59 -21.26
CA VAL A 103 -4.10 9.36 -20.53
C VAL A 103 -5.05 10.07 -21.47
N VAL A 104 -6.28 10.30 -21.02
CA VAL A 104 -7.29 11.12 -21.69
C VAL A 104 -7.56 12.37 -20.86
N VAL A 105 -7.57 13.52 -21.51
CA VAL A 105 -7.96 14.77 -20.87
C VAL A 105 -9.47 14.77 -20.62
N VAL A 106 -9.90 14.93 -19.36
CA VAL A 106 -11.34 14.93 -19.00
C VAL A 106 -11.98 16.31 -19.07
N LYS A 107 -11.18 17.38 -18.99
CA LYS A 107 -11.66 18.77 -18.95
C LYS A 107 -11.01 19.58 -20.06
N ALA A 108 -11.78 20.40 -20.77
CA ALA A 108 -11.22 21.27 -21.80
C ALA A 108 -10.36 22.37 -21.16
N LEU A 109 -9.15 22.59 -21.70
CA LEU A 109 -8.20 23.59 -21.22
C LEU A 109 -7.93 24.61 -22.33
N LYS A 110 -8.02 25.90 -21.97
CA LYS A 110 -7.66 27.01 -22.87
C LYS A 110 -6.17 27.29 -22.70
N VAL A 111 -5.37 26.96 -23.71
CA VAL A 111 -3.92 27.24 -23.70
C VAL A 111 -3.68 28.64 -24.26
N LYS A 112 -2.93 29.46 -23.52
CA LYS A 112 -2.56 30.81 -23.96
C LYS A 112 -1.53 30.71 -25.08
N GLY A 113 -1.98 30.89 -26.33
CA GLY A 113 -1.12 30.78 -27.52
C GLY A 113 -1.67 29.88 -28.64
N SER A 114 -2.79 29.19 -28.42
CA SER A 114 -3.44 28.40 -29.48
C SER A 114 -4.95 28.65 -29.49
N PRO A 115 -5.55 29.02 -30.64
CA PRO A 115 -6.97 29.36 -30.72
C PRO A 115 -7.88 28.14 -30.44
N SER A 116 -7.38 26.93 -30.70
CA SER A 116 -8.17 25.69 -30.63
C SER A 116 -8.27 25.09 -29.22
N GLY A 117 -7.37 25.45 -28.29
CA GLY A 117 -7.29 24.83 -26.95
C GLY A 117 -7.18 23.30 -26.98
N ILE A 118 -7.12 22.67 -25.80
CA ILE A 118 -7.21 21.20 -25.67
C ILE A 118 -8.65 20.86 -25.33
N LYS A 119 -9.32 20.10 -26.19
CA LYS A 119 -10.68 19.64 -25.95
C LYS A 119 -10.69 18.46 -24.97
N ALA A 120 -11.78 18.32 -24.22
CA ALA A 120 -11.99 17.08 -23.46
C ALA A 120 -12.09 15.90 -24.44
N GLY A 121 -11.45 14.78 -24.11
CA GLY A 121 -11.37 13.60 -24.96
C GLY A 121 -10.06 13.48 -25.76
N THR A 122 -9.15 14.44 -25.70
CA THR A 122 -7.82 14.29 -26.30
C THR A 122 -7.05 13.17 -25.60
N LYS A 123 -6.68 12.13 -26.35
CA LYS A 123 -5.85 11.01 -25.88
C LYS A 123 -4.38 11.37 -26.09
N VAL A 124 -3.61 11.32 -25.01
CA VAL A 124 -2.16 11.56 -24.99
C VAL A 124 -1.48 10.26 -24.59
N ARG A 125 -0.48 9.85 -25.36
CA ARG A 125 0.26 8.60 -25.16
C ARG A 125 1.69 8.93 -24.73
N ASN A 126 2.34 7.97 -24.08
CA ASN A 126 3.74 8.09 -23.69
C ASN A 126 3.98 9.28 -22.74
N ILE A 127 3.20 9.35 -21.66
CA ILE A 127 3.38 10.37 -20.62
C ILE A 127 4.66 10.14 -19.82
N ARG A 128 5.20 11.20 -19.22
CA ARG A 128 6.33 11.16 -18.29
C ARG A 128 5.93 11.83 -16.99
N LEU A 129 6.17 11.16 -15.86
CA LEU A 129 5.89 11.73 -14.55
C LEU A 129 7.07 12.62 -14.16
N VAL A 130 6.77 13.87 -13.82
CA VAL A 130 7.77 14.86 -13.41
C VAL A 130 7.32 15.54 -12.13
N ASP A 131 8.27 15.91 -11.28
CA ASP A 131 7.96 16.73 -10.10
C ASP A 131 7.95 18.21 -10.50
N GLY A 132 6.84 18.63 -11.11
CA GLY A 132 6.67 20.02 -11.52
C GLY A 132 6.47 20.93 -10.30
N VAL A 133 7.29 21.97 -10.20
CA VAL A 133 7.32 22.93 -9.07
C VAL A 133 5.99 23.67 -8.85
N ASP A 134 5.08 23.65 -9.83
CA ASP A 134 3.78 24.37 -9.81
C ASP A 134 2.57 23.40 -9.78
N GLY A 135 2.77 22.14 -9.41
CA GLY A 135 1.70 21.12 -9.38
C GLY A 135 1.29 20.61 -10.77
N HIS A 136 2.22 20.66 -11.73
CA HIS A 136 2.12 20.03 -13.03
C HIS A 136 2.93 18.73 -13.00
N ASP A 137 2.29 17.63 -12.63
CA ASP A 137 2.98 16.37 -12.32
C ASP A 137 3.26 15.51 -13.56
N ILE A 138 2.74 15.88 -14.73
CA ILE A 138 2.72 15.04 -15.94
C ILE A 138 3.25 15.84 -17.12
N ASP A 139 4.39 15.44 -17.67
CA ASP A 139 4.92 15.92 -18.94
C ASP A 139 4.45 15.00 -20.07
N CYS A 140 3.93 15.57 -21.14
CA CYS A 140 3.40 14.79 -22.25
C CYS A 140 3.56 15.50 -23.58
N LYS A 141 3.58 14.73 -24.67
CA LYS A 141 3.68 15.28 -26.02
C LYS A 141 2.37 15.06 -26.77
N ILE A 142 1.75 16.16 -27.22
CA ILE A 142 0.50 16.14 -27.97
C ILE A 142 0.81 16.46 -29.43
N ASP A 143 0.31 15.65 -30.35
CA ASP A 143 0.47 15.89 -31.79
C ASP A 143 -0.22 17.20 -32.20
N GLY A 144 0.51 18.06 -32.91
CA GLY A 144 0.06 19.40 -33.30
C GLY A 144 0.23 20.51 -32.25
N PHE A 145 0.45 20.18 -30.96
CA PHE A 145 0.71 21.17 -29.90
C PHE A 145 2.14 21.13 -29.33
N GLY A 146 2.82 19.98 -29.40
CA GLY A 146 4.18 19.80 -28.88
C GLY A 146 4.21 19.25 -27.45
N ALA A 147 5.33 19.49 -26.74
CA ALA A 147 5.49 19.10 -25.34
C ALA A 147 4.70 20.05 -24.43
N MET A 148 3.91 19.50 -23.52
CA MET A 148 2.99 20.22 -22.64
C MET A 148 2.95 19.52 -21.27
N GLN A 149 2.93 20.31 -20.21
CA GLN A 149 2.74 19.80 -18.85
C GLN A 149 1.28 19.92 -18.43
N LEU A 150 0.74 18.85 -17.83
CA LEU A 150 -0.62 18.73 -17.36
C LEU A 150 -0.65 18.38 -15.87
N LYS A 151 -1.76 18.76 -15.24
CA LYS A 151 -2.06 18.37 -13.86
C LYS A 151 -2.74 17.02 -13.81
N SER A 152 -2.35 16.19 -12.85
CA SER A 152 -2.99 14.90 -12.56
C SER A 152 -4.52 14.97 -12.39
N SER A 153 -5.04 16.08 -11.84
CA SER A 153 -6.48 16.27 -11.59
C SER A 153 -7.36 16.43 -12.84
N VAL A 154 -6.78 16.71 -14.02
CA VAL A 154 -7.54 16.99 -15.27
C VAL A 154 -7.37 15.91 -16.33
N VAL A 155 -6.68 14.83 -16.00
CA VAL A 155 -6.47 13.67 -16.86
C VAL A 155 -7.03 12.42 -16.19
N LYS A 156 -7.35 11.42 -17.01
CA LYS A 156 -7.68 10.06 -16.57
C LYS A 156 -6.87 9.03 -17.34
N LYS A 157 -6.61 7.87 -16.74
CA LYS A 157 -6.02 6.74 -17.46
C LYS A 157 -6.94 6.26 -18.61
N ALA A 158 -6.34 5.84 -19.73
CA ALA A 158 -7.01 5.69 -21.04
C ALA A 158 -7.09 4.28 -21.63
#